data_AF-A0A8J3Q0C2-F1
#
_entry.id   AF-A0A8J3Q0C2-F1
#
_cell.length_a   1.000
_cell.length_b   1.000
_cell.length_c   1.000
_cell.angle_alpha   90.00
_cell.angle_beta   90.00
_cell.angle_gamma   90.00
#
_symmetry.space_group_name_H-M   'P 1'
#
loop_
_entity.id
_entity.type
_entity.pdbx_description
1 polymer ?
#
loop_
_entity_poly.entity_id
_entity_poly.type
_entity_poly.pdbx_seq_one_letter_code
_entity_poly.pdbx_strand_id
1 'polypeptide(L)'
;MLTSPNPYGSRTLTIERDRASSVAYLRGSKGTVHGAVWLANHGPAPETVDLARANAGLPPVMPRVNTINPSGTAPLDAAALSVLWFEEGDGVAIFENGELLAVIPGWSDLERGMPGYARDAVGESPFAWSLSEAMEGLSPRVAKARAYWQWREAEGSWASFQQFVMGHLDSRLGPPGRYWDVSGARLPVVGVTERPAGFGRDYTVLSTVGMSCQRMPTAELYDTACRIELAIATRQDPGVATRVLLWLGQYPWRSVTWLGHGHTARWFQGPGTFPLNGGHQGVIMLADPVGVPDLSGFAFGGESVRWLWLLPLTDTELRLAQDQGHQVLSDRLAVQSRI
;
A
#
# COMPACT_ATOMS: atom_id res chain seq x y z
N MET A 1 -26.37 2.39 -6.10
CA MET A 1 -25.26 2.06 -5.19
C MET A 1 -24.04 1.80 -6.05
N LEU A 2 -22.94 2.50 -5.82
CA LEU A 2 -21.69 2.28 -6.53
C LEU A 2 -20.75 1.50 -5.60
N THR A 3 -20.13 0.45 -6.12
CA THR A 3 -19.13 -0.35 -5.42
C THR A 3 -17.91 -0.50 -6.33
N SER A 4 -16.73 -0.17 -5.82
CA SER A 4 -15.46 -0.29 -6.55
C SER A 4 -14.42 -0.95 -5.63
N PRO A 5 -13.91 -2.15 -5.93
CA PRO A 5 -12.78 -2.72 -5.21
C PRO A 5 -11.48 -2.03 -5.66
N ASN A 6 -10.50 -1.89 -4.76
CA ASN A 6 -9.17 -1.46 -5.17
C ASN A 6 -8.47 -2.55 -6.01
N PRO A 7 -7.45 -2.19 -6.80
CA PRO A 7 -6.75 -3.16 -7.66
C PRO A 7 -6.02 -4.30 -6.91
N TYR A 8 -5.77 -4.12 -5.61
CA TYR A 8 -5.09 -5.07 -4.74
C TYR A 8 -6.05 -6.04 -4.01
N GLY A 9 -7.36 -5.77 -4.02
CA GLY A 9 -8.39 -6.55 -3.32
C GLY A 9 -8.46 -6.34 -1.81
N SER A 10 -7.75 -5.35 -1.25
CA SER A 10 -7.67 -5.10 0.20
C SER A 10 -8.62 -4.02 0.71
N ARG A 11 -9.15 -3.19 -0.19
CA ARG A 11 -10.12 -2.14 0.09
C ARG A 11 -11.26 -2.13 -0.91
N THR A 12 -12.40 -1.60 -0.50
CA THR A 12 -13.55 -1.39 -1.39
C THR A 12 -14.19 -0.05 -1.04
N LEU A 13 -14.37 0.80 -2.05
CA LEU A 13 -15.20 1.98 -1.97
C LEU A 13 -16.66 1.58 -2.19
N THR A 14 -17.54 2.04 -1.32
CA THR A 14 -18.99 1.90 -1.46
C THR A 14 -19.65 3.26 -1.25
N ILE A 15 -20.53 3.65 -2.16
CA ILE A 15 -21.35 4.85 -2.02
C ILE A 15 -22.78 4.42 -1.69
N GLU A 16 -23.19 4.78 -0.48
CA GLU A 16 -24.54 4.56 0.01
C GLU A 16 -25.34 5.84 -0.04
N ARG A 17 -26.63 5.70 -0.30
CA ARG A 17 -27.57 6.80 -0.35
C ARG A 17 -28.90 6.38 0.22
N ASP A 18 -29.58 7.31 0.86
CA ASP A 18 -31.00 7.22 1.15
C ASP A 18 -31.73 8.47 0.63
N ARG A 19 -32.93 8.74 1.14
CA ARG A 19 -33.70 9.93 0.74
C ARG A 19 -33.14 11.23 1.29
N ALA A 20 -32.25 11.19 2.28
CA ALA A 20 -31.77 12.37 3.01
C ALA A 20 -30.32 12.71 2.68
N SER A 21 -29.45 11.74 2.42
CA SER A 21 -28.05 12.02 2.06
C SER A 21 -27.34 10.88 1.32
N SER A 22 -26.17 11.22 0.75
CA SER A 22 -25.20 10.29 0.17
C SER A 22 -23.88 10.34 0.91
N VAL A 23 -23.29 9.16 1.16
CA VAL A 23 -22.03 9.00 1.90
C VAL A 23 -21.17 7.93 1.22
N ALA A 24 -19.87 8.20 1.11
CA ALA A 24 -18.88 7.25 0.65
C ALA A 24 -18.17 6.62 1.84
N TYR A 25 -17.96 5.30 1.77
CA TYR A 25 -17.23 4.52 2.77
C TYR A 25 -16.09 3.75 2.10
N LEU A 26 -14.92 3.83 2.72
CA LEU A 26 -13.77 3.00 2.41
C LEU A 26 -13.74 1.81 3.37
N ARG A 27 -13.97 0.61 2.85
CA ARG A 27 -14.13 -0.62 3.62
C ARG A 27 -12.96 -1.57 3.45
N GLY A 28 -12.60 -2.27 4.53
CA GLY A 28 -11.69 -3.40 4.50
C GLY A 28 -12.37 -4.68 4.05
N SER A 29 -11.61 -5.75 3.85
CA SER A 29 -12.12 -7.05 3.35
C SER A 29 -13.17 -7.72 4.25
N LYS A 30 -13.21 -7.37 5.54
CA LYS A 30 -14.20 -7.85 6.51
C LYS A 30 -15.41 -6.91 6.68
N GLY A 31 -15.53 -5.86 5.86
CA GLY A 31 -16.60 -4.87 5.95
C GLY A 31 -16.35 -3.74 6.95
N THR A 32 -15.25 -3.78 7.72
CA THR A 32 -14.84 -2.68 8.62
C THR A 32 -14.67 -1.38 7.84
N VAL A 33 -15.25 -0.28 8.33
CA VAL A 33 -15.10 1.05 7.72
C VAL A 33 -13.82 1.69 8.24
N HIS A 34 -12.89 2.00 7.33
CA HIS A 34 -11.62 2.67 7.64
C HIS A 34 -11.68 4.17 7.40
N GLY A 35 -12.49 4.61 6.42
CA GLY A 35 -12.70 6.02 6.12
C GLY A 35 -14.11 6.25 5.63
N ALA A 36 -14.63 7.45 5.86
CA ALA A 36 -15.93 7.86 5.34
C ALA A 36 -15.90 9.35 4.98
N VAL A 37 -16.76 9.73 4.05
CA VAL A 37 -16.96 11.13 3.68
C VAL A 37 -18.39 11.36 3.23
N TRP A 38 -19.04 12.37 3.81
CA TRP A 38 -20.32 12.86 3.32
C TRP A 38 -20.17 13.47 1.93
N LEU A 39 -21.11 13.19 1.03
CA LEU A 39 -21.08 13.70 -0.35
C LEU A 39 -22.13 14.79 -0.60
N ALA A 40 -23.36 14.57 -0.15
CA ALA A 40 -24.47 15.48 -0.41
C ALA A 40 -25.65 15.25 0.54
N ASN A 41 -26.41 16.31 0.81
CA ASN A 41 -27.75 16.25 1.38
C ASN A 41 -28.77 16.25 0.24
N HIS A 42 -29.87 15.51 0.39
CA HIS A 42 -30.95 15.42 -0.60
C HIS A 42 -32.23 16.15 -0.18
N GLY A 43 -32.16 16.87 0.93
CA GLY A 43 -33.20 17.76 1.42
C GLY A 43 -32.59 18.86 2.29
N PRO A 44 -33.44 19.67 2.96
CA PRO A 44 -32.98 20.78 3.79
C PRO A 44 -32.00 20.33 4.88
N ALA A 45 -30.88 21.04 4.98
CA ALA A 45 -29.87 20.83 6.00
C ALA A 45 -30.40 21.23 7.39
N PRO A 46 -30.22 20.41 8.44
CA PRO A 46 -30.60 20.75 9.80
C PRO A 46 -29.66 21.83 10.37
N GLU A 47 -30.10 22.54 11.40
CA GLU A 47 -29.24 23.53 12.09
C GLU A 47 -28.10 22.86 12.87
N THR A 48 -28.34 21.66 13.40
CA THR A 48 -27.38 20.89 14.20
C THR A 48 -27.32 19.44 13.74
N VAL A 49 -26.29 18.71 14.16
CA VAL A 49 -26.16 17.28 13.91
C VAL A 49 -27.35 16.50 14.49
N ASP A 50 -27.95 15.65 13.66
CA ASP A 50 -28.96 14.68 14.11
C ASP A 50 -28.26 13.43 14.68
N LEU A 51 -28.03 13.45 15.99
CA LEU A 51 -27.41 12.34 16.71
C LEU A 51 -28.26 11.07 16.70
N ALA A 52 -29.60 11.19 16.66
CA ALA A 52 -30.47 10.01 16.63
C ALA A 52 -30.28 9.24 15.33
N ARG A 53 -30.18 9.94 14.20
CA ARG A 53 -29.89 9.36 12.89
C ARG A 53 -28.49 8.73 12.82
N ALA A 54 -27.48 9.43 13.34
CA ALA A 54 -26.12 8.91 13.40
C ALA A 54 -26.02 7.63 14.24
N ASN A 55 -26.64 7.62 15.43
CA ASN A 55 -26.68 6.46 16.33
C ASN A 55 -27.49 5.28 15.77
N ALA A 56 -28.41 5.53 14.85
CA ALA A 56 -29.14 4.51 14.11
C ALA A 56 -28.33 3.89 12.95
N GLY A 57 -27.09 4.36 12.71
CA GLY A 57 -26.24 3.88 11.62
C GLY A 57 -26.71 4.33 10.23
N LEU A 58 -27.57 5.35 10.15
CA LEU A 58 -28.04 5.91 8.88
C LEU A 58 -27.03 6.94 8.34
N PRO A 59 -26.93 7.13 7.01
CA PRO A 59 -26.06 8.14 6.42
C PRO A 59 -26.30 9.53 7.04
N PRO A 60 -25.30 10.19 7.66
CA PRO A 60 -25.51 11.49 8.30
C PRO A 60 -25.95 12.56 7.30
N VAL A 61 -26.68 13.56 7.80
CA VAL A 61 -27.05 14.78 7.05
C VAL A 61 -26.16 15.91 7.56
N MET A 62 -25.49 16.61 6.65
CA MET A 62 -24.60 17.71 6.99
C MET A 62 -25.39 18.91 7.53
N PRO A 63 -25.00 19.54 8.66
CA PRO A 63 -25.64 20.75 9.15
C PRO A 63 -25.52 21.93 8.18
N ARG A 64 -26.46 22.89 8.27
CA ARG A 64 -26.55 24.07 7.40
C ARG A 64 -25.24 24.83 7.31
N VAL A 65 -24.57 25.02 8.45
CA VAL A 65 -23.32 25.79 8.54
C VAL A 65 -22.13 25.11 7.85
N ASN A 66 -22.22 23.80 7.57
CA ASN A 66 -21.12 23.00 7.03
C ASN A 66 -21.37 22.54 5.57
N THR A 67 -22.37 23.10 4.88
CA THR A 67 -22.63 22.77 3.47
C THR A 67 -22.88 24.00 2.62
N ILE A 68 -22.37 23.99 1.39
CA ILE A 68 -22.66 25.02 0.39
C ILE A 68 -24.09 24.92 -0.16
N ASN A 69 -24.77 23.77 0.01
CA ASN A 69 -26.09 23.46 -0.54
C ASN A 69 -27.13 23.21 0.57
N PRO A 70 -27.51 24.23 1.37
CA PRO A 70 -28.37 24.03 2.54
C PRO A 70 -29.82 23.63 2.23
N SER A 71 -30.27 23.82 0.99
CA SER A 71 -31.58 23.33 0.52
C SER A 71 -31.54 21.85 0.07
N GLY A 72 -30.34 21.25 0.01
CA GLY A 72 -30.10 19.93 -0.57
C GLY A 72 -29.94 19.96 -2.09
N THR A 73 -29.48 18.83 -2.63
CA THR A 73 -29.31 18.57 -4.07
C THR A 73 -30.10 17.34 -4.49
N ALA A 74 -30.29 17.14 -5.79
CA ALA A 74 -30.84 15.88 -6.27
C ALA A 74 -29.95 14.68 -5.86
N PRO A 75 -30.53 13.48 -5.65
CA PRO A 75 -29.73 12.28 -5.41
C PRO A 75 -28.67 12.06 -6.49
N LEU A 76 -27.44 11.75 -6.09
CA LEU A 76 -26.33 11.50 -7.01
C LEU A 76 -26.70 10.41 -8.02
N ASP A 77 -26.43 10.67 -9.30
CA ASP A 77 -26.58 9.68 -10.37
C ASP A 77 -25.36 8.76 -10.40
N ALA A 78 -25.59 7.47 -10.20
CA ALA A 78 -24.52 6.48 -10.21
C ALA A 78 -23.81 6.39 -11.58
N ALA A 79 -24.48 6.73 -12.69
CA ALA A 79 -23.86 6.73 -14.01
C ALA A 79 -22.91 7.91 -14.24
N ALA A 80 -23.09 9.01 -13.49
CA ALA A 80 -22.20 10.17 -13.51
C ALA A 80 -20.95 10.00 -12.64
N LEU A 81 -20.93 8.98 -11.78
CA LEU A 81 -19.85 8.75 -10.82
C LEU A 81 -18.71 7.91 -11.40
N SER A 82 -17.48 8.32 -11.12
CA SER A 82 -16.28 7.52 -11.40
C SER A 82 -15.30 7.55 -10.24
N VAL A 83 -14.40 6.57 -10.20
CA VAL A 83 -13.51 6.31 -9.07
C VAL A 83 -12.07 6.28 -9.56
N LEU A 84 -11.18 6.92 -8.83
CA LEU A 84 -9.74 6.85 -9.01
C LEU A 84 -9.09 6.41 -7.70
N TRP A 85 -8.54 5.21 -7.68
CA TRP A 85 -7.74 4.74 -6.55
C TRP A 85 -6.38 5.44 -6.55
N PHE A 86 -5.84 5.75 -5.37
CA PHE A 86 -4.44 6.14 -5.26
C PHE A 86 -3.52 4.95 -5.56
N GLU A 87 -2.27 5.24 -5.91
CA GLU A 87 -1.28 4.23 -6.32
C GLU A 87 -1.11 3.15 -5.24
N GLU A 88 -1.05 3.57 -3.98
CA GLU A 88 -0.96 2.76 -2.78
C GLU A 88 -2.20 1.86 -2.59
N GLY A 89 -3.36 2.31 -3.08
CA GLY A 89 -4.65 1.61 -2.98
C GLY A 89 -5.32 1.70 -1.61
N ASP A 90 -4.84 2.54 -0.71
CA ASP A 90 -5.43 2.86 0.59
C ASP A 90 -6.16 4.21 0.62
N GLY A 91 -5.99 5.04 -0.42
CA GLY A 91 -6.78 6.25 -0.67
C GLY A 91 -7.58 6.20 -1.98
N VAL A 92 -8.64 7.00 -2.07
CA VAL A 92 -9.55 7.02 -3.22
C VAL A 92 -10.14 8.41 -3.47
N ALA A 93 -10.20 8.80 -4.73
CA ALA A 93 -10.90 9.99 -5.22
C ALA A 93 -12.17 9.58 -5.98
N ILE A 94 -13.22 10.38 -5.81
CA ILE A 94 -14.54 10.20 -6.40
C ILE A 94 -14.81 11.40 -7.28
N PHE A 95 -15.28 11.16 -8.50
CA PHE A 95 -15.64 12.20 -9.45
C PHE A 95 -17.11 12.11 -9.82
N GLU A 96 -17.73 13.25 -10.07
CA GLU A 96 -19.05 13.39 -10.66
C GLU A 96 -18.91 14.17 -11.97
N ASN A 97 -19.34 13.60 -13.08
CA ASN A 97 -19.22 14.21 -14.42
C ASN A 97 -17.78 14.67 -14.77
N GLY A 98 -16.78 13.97 -14.25
CA GLY A 98 -15.36 14.29 -14.45
C GLY A 98 -14.79 15.34 -13.50
N GLU A 99 -15.61 15.97 -12.66
CA GLU A 99 -15.17 16.91 -11.62
C GLU A 99 -14.95 16.20 -10.28
N LEU A 100 -13.93 16.64 -9.52
CA LEU A 100 -13.61 16.01 -8.24
C LEU A 100 -14.70 16.30 -7.21
N LEU A 101 -15.38 15.24 -6.76
CA LEU A 101 -16.47 15.31 -5.80
C LEU A 101 -15.95 15.12 -4.37
N ALA A 102 -15.10 14.13 -4.14
CA ALA A 102 -14.58 13.84 -2.81
C ALA A 102 -13.27 13.04 -2.84
N VAL A 103 -12.53 13.08 -1.75
CA VAL A 103 -11.31 12.27 -1.53
C VAL A 103 -11.35 11.65 -0.14
N ILE A 104 -11.15 10.34 -0.05
CA ILE A 104 -10.83 9.64 1.21
C ILE A 104 -9.34 9.26 1.13
N PRO A 105 -8.43 10.04 1.73
CA PRO A 105 -7.01 9.70 1.70
C PRO A 105 -6.66 8.50 2.60
N GLY A 106 -5.46 7.94 2.41
CA GLY A 106 -4.97 6.79 3.19
C GLY A 106 -4.77 7.08 4.69
N TRP A 107 -4.72 8.36 5.09
CA TRP A 107 -4.66 8.79 6.48
C TRP A 107 -6.02 9.17 7.09
N SER A 108 -7.14 8.98 6.36
CA SER A 108 -8.46 9.11 6.98
C SER A 108 -8.60 8.11 8.12
N ASP A 109 -9.09 8.59 9.25
CA ASP A 109 -9.22 7.84 10.49
C ASP A 109 -10.47 8.33 11.23
N LEU A 110 -11.54 7.54 11.16
CA LEU A 110 -12.81 7.87 11.80
C LEU A 110 -12.72 7.86 13.33
N GLU A 111 -11.85 7.03 13.92
CA GLU A 111 -11.67 6.98 15.37
C GLU A 111 -11.01 8.25 15.90
N ARG A 112 -10.17 8.88 15.07
CA ARG A 112 -9.53 10.18 15.35
C ARG A 112 -10.32 11.38 14.85
N GLY A 113 -11.52 11.18 14.30
CA GLY A 113 -12.35 12.27 13.78
C GLY A 113 -11.78 12.92 12.52
N MET A 114 -11.05 12.16 11.71
CA MET A 114 -10.44 12.60 10.45
C MET A 114 -11.20 12.00 9.25
N PRO A 115 -12.35 12.57 8.84
CA PRO A 115 -13.09 12.10 7.68
C PRO A 115 -12.34 12.38 6.37
N GLY A 116 -12.95 12.03 5.25
CA GLY A 116 -12.51 12.51 3.94
C GLY A 116 -12.91 13.96 3.66
N TYR A 117 -12.58 14.41 2.46
CA TYR A 117 -12.78 15.76 1.96
C TYR A 117 -13.87 15.76 0.90
N ALA A 118 -14.81 16.71 0.96
CA ALA A 118 -15.93 16.80 0.02
C ALA A 118 -16.04 18.19 -0.61
N ARG A 119 -16.36 18.22 -1.91
CA ARG A 119 -16.55 19.45 -2.70
C ARG A 119 -17.56 20.40 -2.05
N ASP A 120 -18.65 19.85 -1.54
CA ASP A 120 -19.78 20.62 -1.05
C ASP A 120 -19.75 20.89 0.47
N ALA A 121 -18.66 20.50 1.15
CA ALA A 121 -18.45 20.73 2.57
C ALA A 121 -17.81 22.10 2.84
N VAL A 122 -18.23 22.74 3.94
CA VAL A 122 -17.71 24.03 4.43
C VAL A 122 -16.99 23.82 5.76
N GLY A 123 -15.73 24.27 5.81
CA GLY A 123 -14.85 24.10 6.96
C GLY A 123 -14.68 22.62 7.35
N GLU A 124 -14.48 22.39 8.64
CA GLU A 124 -14.34 21.06 9.21
C GLU A 124 -15.60 20.63 9.95
N SER A 125 -15.99 19.37 9.76
CA SER A 125 -17.06 18.71 10.49
C SER A 125 -16.68 17.25 10.76
N PRO A 126 -17.40 16.53 11.64
CA PRO A 126 -17.21 15.09 11.82
C PRO A 126 -17.52 14.23 10.58
N PHE A 127 -18.22 14.78 9.58
CA PHE A 127 -18.70 14.00 8.42
C PHE A 127 -17.88 14.20 7.15
N ALA A 128 -17.32 15.40 6.97
CA ALA A 128 -16.42 15.75 5.88
C ALA A 128 -15.68 17.04 6.22
N TRP A 129 -14.48 17.19 5.66
CA TRP A 129 -13.76 18.46 5.60
C TRP A 129 -13.89 19.10 4.22
N SER A 130 -13.72 20.42 4.15
CA SER A 130 -13.81 21.15 2.89
C SER A 130 -12.72 20.71 1.91
N LEU A 131 -13.13 20.24 0.73
CA LEU A 131 -12.18 19.86 -0.31
C LEU A 131 -11.43 21.07 -0.87
N SER A 132 -12.09 22.23 -1.01
CA SER A 132 -11.47 23.43 -1.58
C SER A 132 -10.28 23.92 -0.76
N GLU A 133 -10.37 23.83 0.57
CA GLU A 133 -9.31 24.21 1.51
C GLU A 133 -8.11 23.25 1.46
N ALA A 134 -8.31 22.01 1.01
CA ALA A 134 -7.26 20.98 0.93
C ALA A 134 -6.68 20.77 -0.48
N MET A 135 -7.14 21.54 -1.48
CA MET A 135 -6.76 21.33 -2.89
C MET A 135 -5.26 21.50 -3.15
N GLU A 136 -4.56 22.35 -2.41
CA GLU A 136 -3.10 22.52 -2.53
C GLU A 136 -2.36 21.20 -2.32
N GLY A 137 -2.75 20.42 -1.29
CA GLY A 137 -2.15 19.12 -0.98
C GLY A 137 -2.74 17.94 -1.76
N LEU A 138 -4.06 17.98 -2.05
CA LEU A 138 -4.76 16.85 -2.68
C LEU A 138 -4.66 16.83 -4.20
N SER A 139 -4.62 17.99 -4.88
CA SER A 139 -4.56 18.03 -6.35
C SER A 139 -3.35 17.29 -6.91
N PRO A 140 -2.11 17.49 -6.39
CA PRO A 140 -0.94 16.76 -6.86
C PRO A 140 -1.07 15.25 -6.66
N ARG A 141 -1.70 14.81 -5.57
CA ARG A 141 -1.92 13.39 -5.25
C ARG A 141 -2.89 12.74 -6.24
N VAL A 142 -4.01 13.41 -6.52
CA VAL A 142 -5.00 12.97 -7.51
C VAL A 142 -4.38 12.91 -8.91
N ALA A 143 -3.60 13.92 -9.29
CA ALA A 143 -2.90 13.95 -10.57
C ALA A 143 -1.88 12.82 -10.71
N LYS A 144 -1.08 12.57 -9.66
CA LYS A 144 -0.09 11.47 -9.62
C LYS A 144 -0.77 10.11 -9.73
N ALA A 145 -1.87 9.89 -9.02
CA ALA A 145 -2.65 8.66 -9.12
C ALA A 145 -3.16 8.41 -10.54
N ARG A 146 -3.70 9.45 -11.20
CA ARG A 146 -4.17 9.35 -12.60
C ARG A 146 -3.03 9.01 -13.55
N ALA A 147 -1.91 9.72 -13.46
CA ALA A 147 -0.74 9.48 -14.31
C ALA A 147 -0.18 8.07 -14.11
N TYR A 148 -0.15 7.59 -12.87
CA TYR A 148 0.29 6.24 -12.54
C TYR A 148 -0.58 5.16 -13.20
N TRP A 149 -1.92 5.25 -13.08
CA TRP A 149 -2.80 4.26 -13.69
C TRP A 149 -2.79 4.32 -15.21
N GLN A 150 -2.71 5.51 -15.81
CA GLN A 150 -2.51 5.68 -17.25
C GLN A 150 -1.22 5.00 -17.73
N TRP A 151 -0.11 5.19 -17.02
CA TRP A 151 1.14 4.47 -17.30
C TRP A 151 0.96 2.96 -17.15
N ARG A 152 0.30 2.50 -16.08
CA ARG A 152 0.13 1.08 -15.78
C ARG A 152 -0.70 0.36 -16.84
N GLU A 153 -1.72 1.03 -17.37
CA GLU A 153 -2.62 0.53 -18.42
C GLU A 153 -2.00 0.62 -19.82
N ALA A 154 -0.96 1.43 -20.00
CA ALA A 154 -0.28 1.53 -21.29
C ALA A 154 0.38 0.21 -21.70
N GLU A 155 0.27 -0.11 -22.99
CA GLU A 155 0.89 -1.30 -23.58
C GLU A 155 2.42 -1.29 -23.38
N GLY A 156 2.98 -2.42 -22.95
CA GLY A 156 4.42 -2.56 -22.74
C GLY A 156 4.99 -1.87 -21.49
N SER A 157 4.15 -1.24 -20.64
CA SER A 157 4.59 -0.58 -19.39
C SER A 157 5.35 -1.53 -18.46
N TRP A 158 4.81 -2.73 -18.24
CA TRP A 158 5.44 -3.78 -17.43
C TRP A 158 6.75 -4.28 -18.05
N ALA A 159 6.76 -4.58 -19.36
CA ALA A 159 7.95 -5.07 -20.04
C ALA A 159 9.10 -4.04 -19.98
N SER A 160 8.76 -2.75 -20.14
CA SER A 160 9.72 -1.65 -20.02
C SER A 160 10.29 -1.56 -18.61
N PHE A 161 9.44 -1.60 -17.57
CA PHE A 161 9.88 -1.62 -16.19
C PHE A 161 10.81 -2.83 -15.90
N GLN A 162 10.39 -4.03 -16.33
CA GLN A 162 11.14 -5.25 -16.13
C GLN A 162 12.52 -5.18 -16.79
N GLN A 163 12.63 -4.60 -17.99
CA GLN A 163 13.91 -4.39 -18.64
C GLN A 163 14.84 -3.47 -17.82
N PHE A 164 14.33 -2.36 -17.28
CA PHE A 164 15.14 -1.42 -16.49
C PHE A 164 15.67 -2.04 -15.19
N VAL A 165 14.81 -2.70 -14.42
CA VAL A 165 15.22 -3.33 -13.16
C VAL A 165 16.16 -4.52 -13.39
N MET A 166 15.95 -5.29 -14.46
CA MET A 166 16.88 -6.37 -14.82
C MET A 166 18.24 -5.83 -15.24
N GLY A 167 18.30 -4.76 -16.04
CA GLY A 167 19.57 -4.11 -16.39
C GLY A 167 20.31 -3.55 -15.17
N HIS A 168 19.59 -2.97 -14.21
CA HIS A 168 20.15 -2.55 -12.92
C HIS A 168 20.76 -3.74 -12.18
N LEU A 169 19.99 -4.82 -11.99
CA LEU A 169 20.44 -6.03 -11.32
C LEU A 169 21.65 -6.66 -12.02
N ASP A 170 21.68 -6.67 -13.35
CA ASP A 170 22.80 -7.22 -14.12
C ASP A 170 24.09 -6.45 -13.88
N SER A 171 24.01 -5.12 -13.77
CA SER A 171 25.17 -4.27 -13.45
C SER A 171 25.72 -4.49 -12.03
N ARG A 172 24.88 -4.91 -11.08
CA ARG A 172 25.26 -5.11 -9.67
C ARG A 172 25.63 -6.55 -9.35
N LEU A 173 24.95 -7.51 -9.95
CA LEU A 173 25.00 -8.92 -9.58
C LEU A 173 25.48 -9.83 -10.72
N GLY A 174 25.60 -9.35 -11.96
CA GLY A 174 25.92 -10.19 -13.11
C GLY A 174 24.68 -10.84 -13.73
N PRO A 175 24.85 -11.81 -14.64
CA PRO A 175 23.78 -12.29 -15.51
C PRO A 175 22.66 -13.03 -14.75
N PRO A 176 21.42 -13.00 -15.28
CA PRO A 176 20.29 -13.69 -14.70
C PRO A 176 20.40 -15.21 -14.77
N GLY A 177 19.85 -15.89 -13.76
CA GLY A 177 19.51 -17.30 -13.78
C GLY A 177 18.02 -17.49 -14.10
N ARG A 178 17.31 -18.24 -13.25
CA ARG A 178 15.86 -18.43 -13.37
C ARG A 178 15.05 -17.17 -13.06
N TYR A 179 13.82 -17.17 -13.55
CA TYR A 179 12.80 -16.19 -13.22
C TYR A 179 11.51 -16.93 -12.87
N TRP A 180 10.86 -16.53 -11.79
CA TRP A 180 9.57 -17.05 -11.36
C TRP A 180 8.54 -15.92 -11.36
N ASP A 181 7.41 -16.15 -11.99
CA ASP A 181 6.24 -15.31 -11.77
C ASP A 181 5.60 -15.71 -10.43
N VAL A 182 5.55 -14.77 -9.48
CA VAL A 182 4.95 -14.96 -8.17
C VAL A 182 3.74 -14.04 -7.97
N SER A 183 3.22 -13.47 -9.06
CA SER A 183 2.02 -12.66 -9.06
C SER A 183 0.77 -13.49 -8.78
N GLY A 184 -0.24 -12.85 -8.18
CA GLY A 184 -1.56 -13.44 -8.04
C GLY A 184 -2.48 -13.00 -9.18
N ALA A 185 -3.77 -13.32 -9.05
CA ALA A 185 -4.80 -12.81 -9.98
C ALA A 185 -5.04 -11.29 -9.91
N ARG A 186 -4.41 -10.59 -8.95
CA ARG A 186 -4.56 -9.16 -8.68
C ARG A 186 -3.19 -8.51 -8.62
N LEU A 187 -3.18 -7.18 -8.69
CA LEU A 187 -1.98 -6.42 -8.41
C LEU A 187 -1.51 -6.64 -6.96
N PRO A 188 -0.22 -6.42 -6.67
CA PRO A 188 0.84 -6.08 -7.64
C PRO A 188 1.31 -7.27 -8.48
N VAL A 189 1.82 -6.97 -9.68
CA VAL A 189 2.62 -7.95 -10.45
C VAL A 189 4.00 -8.02 -9.81
N VAL A 190 4.41 -9.21 -9.40
CA VAL A 190 5.71 -9.46 -8.76
C VAL A 190 6.33 -10.71 -9.37
N GLY A 191 7.55 -10.58 -9.85
CA GLY A 191 8.42 -11.69 -10.19
C GLY A 191 9.51 -11.89 -9.14
N VAL A 192 10.17 -13.04 -9.20
CA VAL A 192 11.43 -13.30 -8.48
C VAL A 192 12.47 -13.66 -9.51
N THR A 193 13.63 -13.02 -9.44
CA THR A 193 14.75 -13.30 -10.33
C THR A 193 15.95 -13.84 -9.55
N GLU A 194 16.62 -14.80 -10.16
CA GLU A 194 17.85 -15.42 -9.65
C GLU A 194 19.08 -14.75 -10.23
N ARG A 195 20.09 -14.57 -9.39
CA ARG A 195 21.46 -14.24 -9.77
C ARG A 195 22.37 -15.31 -9.16
N PRO A 196 22.76 -16.34 -9.96
CA PRO A 196 23.53 -17.47 -9.46
C PRO A 196 24.85 -17.06 -8.81
N ALA A 197 25.44 -18.00 -8.06
CA ALA A 197 26.81 -17.87 -7.58
C ALA A 197 27.77 -17.58 -8.74
N GLY A 198 28.73 -16.69 -8.51
CA GLY A 198 29.55 -16.06 -9.54
C GLY A 198 29.77 -14.58 -9.24
N PHE A 199 30.50 -13.87 -10.10
CA PHE A 199 30.76 -12.43 -9.94
C PHE A 199 31.34 -12.07 -8.55
N GLY A 200 32.30 -12.88 -8.09
CA GLY A 200 32.97 -12.67 -6.80
C GLY A 200 32.17 -13.13 -5.57
N ARG A 201 31.12 -13.94 -5.75
CA ARG A 201 30.28 -14.49 -4.68
C ARG A 201 30.11 -16.00 -4.83
N ASP A 202 30.05 -16.71 -3.71
CA ASP A 202 29.84 -18.16 -3.63
C ASP A 202 28.38 -18.55 -3.29
N TYR A 203 27.46 -17.59 -3.35
CA TYR A 203 26.05 -17.76 -3.05
C TYR A 203 25.16 -17.13 -4.12
N THR A 204 23.91 -17.59 -4.18
CA THR A 204 22.88 -17.06 -5.06
C THR A 204 22.18 -15.88 -4.41
N VAL A 205 21.87 -14.85 -5.19
CA VAL A 205 20.96 -13.78 -4.77
C VAL A 205 19.63 -13.95 -5.50
N LEU A 206 18.54 -13.97 -4.73
CA LEU A 206 17.19 -13.85 -5.23
C LEU A 206 16.67 -12.44 -4.92
N SER A 207 15.92 -11.86 -5.83
CA SER A 207 15.16 -10.64 -5.54
C SER A 207 13.79 -10.64 -6.17
N THR A 208 12.85 -9.95 -5.51
CA THR A 208 11.63 -9.51 -6.19
C THR A 208 11.95 -8.53 -7.32
N VAL A 209 11.04 -8.51 -8.28
CA VAL A 209 10.94 -7.55 -9.38
C VAL A 209 9.49 -7.14 -9.48
N GLY A 210 9.20 -5.84 -9.34
CA GLY A 210 7.86 -5.28 -9.53
C GLY A 210 7.17 -4.84 -8.25
N MET A 211 7.75 -5.08 -7.07
CA MET A 211 7.23 -4.45 -5.85
C MET A 211 7.36 -2.94 -5.93
N SER A 212 8.45 -2.43 -6.52
CA SER A 212 8.69 -0.99 -6.61
C SER A 212 7.86 -0.30 -7.70
N CYS A 213 7.18 -1.05 -8.57
CA CYS A 213 6.25 -0.49 -9.56
C CYS A 213 5.12 0.31 -8.92
N GLN A 214 4.81 0.06 -7.66
CA GLN A 214 3.80 0.80 -6.92
C GLN A 214 4.32 1.17 -5.53
N ARG A 215 3.85 2.29 -5.00
CA ARG A 215 4.12 2.69 -3.61
C ARG A 215 3.40 1.74 -2.65
N MET A 216 4.03 1.45 -1.51
CA MET A 216 3.42 0.68 -0.43
C MET A 216 2.37 1.53 0.32
N PRO A 217 1.25 0.94 0.73
CA PRO A 217 0.27 1.61 1.59
C PRO A 217 0.89 2.15 2.87
N THR A 218 0.37 3.27 3.36
CA THR A 218 0.72 3.92 4.63
C THR A 218 2.19 4.35 4.82
N ALA A 219 3.11 3.95 3.93
CA ALA A 219 4.53 4.26 4.04
C ALA A 219 4.81 5.76 4.08
N GLU A 220 4.02 6.55 3.36
CA GLU A 220 4.16 8.01 3.33
C GLU A 220 3.87 8.72 4.66
N LEU A 221 3.28 8.02 5.63
CA LEU A 221 3.02 8.54 6.98
C LEU A 221 4.25 8.42 7.88
N TYR A 222 5.32 7.78 7.40
CA TYR A 222 6.54 7.51 8.12
C TYR A 222 7.75 8.01 7.33
N ASP A 223 8.87 8.24 8.02
CA ASP A 223 10.14 8.55 7.38
C ASP A 223 10.78 7.26 6.84
N THR A 224 10.21 6.74 5.76
CA THR A 224 10.62 5.48 5.13
C THR A 224 10.46 5.52 3.62
N ALA A 225 11.09 4.57 2.93
CA ALA A 225 10.94 4.43 1.49
C ALA A 225 9.53 3.92 1.12
N CYS A 226 8.85 4.62 0.22
CA CYS A 226 7.55 4.19 -0.29
C CYS A 226 7.67 3.07 -1.34
N ARG A 227 8.82 2.95 -2.00
CA ARG A 227 9.09 1.93 -3.02
C ARG A 227 10.22 1.01 -2.58
N ILE A 228 9.96 -0.29 -2.59
CA ILE A 228 10.95 -1.28 -2.19
C ILE A 228 11.03 -2.45 -3.17
N GLU A 229 12.14 -3.18 -3.11
CA GLU A 229 12.28 -4.56 -3.54
C GLU A 229 12.86 -5.39 -2.38
N LEU A 230 12.64 -6.70 -2.38
CA LEU A 230 13.13 -7.63 -1.36
C LEU A 230 14.21 -8.53 -1.93
N ALA A 231 15.30 -8.75 -1.19
CA ALA A 231 16.40 -9.61 -1.61
C ALA A 231 16.74 -10.68 -0.56
N ILE A 232 17.18 -11.86 -1.01
CA ILE A 232 17.71 -12.94 -0.17
C ILE A 232 19.00 -13.44 -0.79
N ALA A 233 20.05 -13.61 0.03
CA ALA A 233 21.23 -14.38 -0.32
C ALA A 233 21.10 -15.80 0.27
N THR A 234 21.41 -16.84 -0.51
CA THR A 234 21.28 -18.23 -0.08
C THR A 234 22.29 -19.16 -0.77
N ARG A 235 22.82 -20.15 -0.01
CA ARG A 235 23.50 -21.34 -0.54
C ARG A 235 22.58 -22.56 -0.67
N GLN A 236 21.35 -22.45 -0.17
CA GLN A 236 20.31 -23.48 -0.30
C GLN A 236 19.67 -23.43 -1.69
N ASP A 237 18.80 -24.41 -2.02
CA ASP A 237 18.06 -24.39 -3.30
C ASP A 237 17.27 -23.08 -3.46
N PRO A 238 17.54 -22.29 -4.51
CA PRO A 238 16.83 -21.04 -4.75
C PRO A 238 15.32 -21.23 -4.94
N GLY A 239 14.86 -22.39 -5.41
CA GLY A 239 13.43 -22.70 -5.48
C GLY A 239 12.74 -22.69 -4.11
N VAL A 240 13.45 -23.08 -3.05
CA VAL A 240 12.96 -23.05 -1.67
C VAL A 240 12.95 -21.63 -1.11
N ALA A 241 14.02 -20.86 -1.36
CA ALA A 241 14.14 -19.48 -0.88
C ALA A 241 13.10 -18.54 -1.52
N THR A 242 12.70 -18.78 -2.78
CA THR A 242 11.62 -18.05 -3.46
C THR A 242 10.31 -18.03 -2.67
N ARG A 243 10.03 -19.05 -1.83
CA ARG A 243 8.81 -19.10 -0.99
C ARG A 243 8.73 -17.95 0.02
N VAL A 244 9.87 -17.44 0.50
CA VAL A 244 9.91 -16.30 1.43
C VAL A 244 9.57 -15.00 0.70
N LEU A 245 10.07 -14.83 -0.53
CA LEU A 245 9.74 -13.67 -1.38
C LEU A 245 8.29 -13.71 -1.87
N LEU A 246 7.76 -14.89 -2.20
CA LEU A 246 6.33 -15.07 -2.53
C LEU A 246 5.43 -14.65 -1.36
N TRP A 247 5.83 -14.98 -0.12
CA TRP A 247 5.07 -14.63 1.07
C TRP A 247 5.01 -13.11 1.30
N LEU A 248 6.15 -12.41 1.24
CA LEU A 248 6.24 -10.99 1.56
C LEU A 248 6.00 -10.06 0.37
N GLY A 249 6.20 -10.54 -0.86
CA GLY A 249 6.23 -9.72 -2.07
C GLY A 249 4.92 -9.01 -2.38
N GLN A 250 3.77 -9.55 -1.95
CA GLN A 250 2.46 -8.90 -2.09
C GLN A 250 1.85 -8.46 -0.75
N TYR A 251 2.55 -8.72 0.35
CA TYR A 251 2.04 -8.49 1.70
C TYR A 251 1.65 -7.03 2.00
N PRO A 252 2.44 -6.00 1.61
CA PRO A 252 2.08 -4.59 1.88
C PRO A 252 0.68 -4.24 1.41
N TRP A 253 0.34 -4.57 0.16
CA TRP A 253 -0.94 -4.21 -0.45
C TRP A 253 -2.11 -5.06 0.02
N ARG A 254 -1.88 -6.35 0.30
CA ARG A 254 -2.92 -7.24 0.85
C ARG A 254 -3.32 -6.85 2.27
N SER A 255 -2.35 -6.45 3.08
CA SER A 255 -2.54 -6.13 4.49
C SER A 255 -2.71 -4.63 4.77
N VAL A 256 -2.54 -3.78 3.74
CA VAL A 256 -2.55 -2.31 3.85
C VAL A 256 -1.55 -1.83 4.90
N THR A 257 -0.28 -2.12 4.62
CA THR A 257 0.87 -1.86 5.48
C THR A 257 2.12 -1.62 4.64
N TRP A 258 3.26 -1.40 5.27
CA TRP A 258 4.56 -1.22 4.64
C TRP A 258 5.63 -2.11 5.28
N LEU A 259 6.69 -2.39 4.52
CA LEU A 259 7.87 -3.11 4.98
C LEU A 259 9.06 -2.16 5.03
N GLY A 260 9.85 -2.25 6.10
CA GLY A 260 10.83 -1.25 6.46
C GLY A 260 12.13 -1.83 6.97
N HIS A 261 13.17 -1.00 7.01
CA HIS A 261 14.40 -1.34 7.72
C HIS A 261 14.09 -1.64 9.20
N GLY A 262 14.64 -2.74 9.70
CA GLY A 262 14.45 -3.19 11.07
C GLY A 262 13.14 -3.94 11.32
N HIS A 263 12.19 -3.95 10.37
CA HIS A 263 10.96 -4.73 10.53
C HIS A 263 11.27 -6.23 10.55
N THR A 264 10.55 -6.95 11.41
CA THR A 264 10.58 -8.41 11.48
C THR A 264 9.27 -9.01 11.03
N ALA A 265 9.32 -10.16 10.35
CA ALA A 265 8.14 -10.92 9.97
C ALA A 265 8.29 -12.38 10.41
N ARG A 266 7.32 -12.88 11.17
CA ARG A 266 7.23 -14.29 11.59
C ARG A 266 6.49 -15.12 10.55
N TRP A 267 7.02 -16.27 10.20
CA TRP A 267 6.43 -17.20 9.24
C TRP A 267 5.04 -17.67 9.68
N PHE A 268 4.10 -17.64 8.74
CA PHE A 268 2.67 -17.82 9.04
C PHE A 268 2.22 -19.28 9.14
N GLN A 269 2.96 -20.26 8.59
CA GLN A 269 2.54 -21.68 8.57
C GLN A 269 2.93 -22.46 9.84
N GLY A 270 3.16 -21.76 10.95
CA GLY A 270 3.46 -22.36 12.24
C GLY A 270 4.93 -22.72 12.47
N PRO A 271 5.28 -23.17 13.68
CA PRO A 271 6.66 -23.43 14.07
C PRO A 271 7.32 -24.54 13.24
N GLY A 272 8.57 -24.33 12.84
CA GLY A 272 9.39 -25.34 12.18
C GLY A 272 9.09 -25.58 10.69
N THR A 273 8.16 -24.80 10.11
CA THR A 273 7.79 -24.91 8.68
C THR A 273 8.40 -23.82 7.81
N PHE A 274 9.27 -22.97 8.39
CA PHE A 274 9.96 -21.93 7.64
C PHE A 274 10.81 -22.55 6.53
N PRO A 275 10.80 -21.99 5.30
CA PRO A 275 11.40 -22.67 4.16
C PRO A 275 12.91 -22.88 4.25
N LEU A 276 13.64 -21.96 4.89
CA LEU A 276 15.09 -22.03 4.97
C LEU A 276 15.53 -22.83 6.19
N ASN A 277 16.47 -23.75 6.00
CA ASN A 277 17.07 -24.56 7.06
C ASN A 277 17.76 -23.69 8.12
N GLY A 278 18.03 -24.25 9.30
CA GLY A 278 18.72 -23.55 10.39
C GLY A 278 17.83 -23.21 11.61
N GLY A 279 16.64 -23.81 11.70
CA GLY A 279 15.71 -23.58 12.82
C GLY A 279 15.05 -22.20 12.81
N HIS A 280 15.18 -21.46 11.72
CA HIS A 280 14.59 -20.14 11.55
C HIS A 280 13.04 -20.20 11.56
N GLN A 281 12.41 -19.11 11.95
CA GLN A 281 10.96 -18.96 12.11
C GLN A 281 10.43 -17.67 11.46
N GLY A 282 11.29 -16.91 10.78
CA GLY A 282 10.95 -15.61 10.22
C GLY A 282 12.18 -14.90 9.68
N VAL A 283 12.03 -13.60 9.43
CA VAL A 283 13.09 -12.75 8.87
C VAL A 283 13.11 -11.38 9.54
N ILE A 284 14.28 -10.73 9.48
CA ILE A 284 14.45 -9.27 9.63
C ILE A 284 14.76 -8.66 8.27
N MET A 285 14.28 -7.43 8.04
CA MET A 285 14.48 -6.66 6.82
C MET A 285 15.54 -5.58 7.03
N LEU A 286 16.66 -5.62 6.31
CA LEU A 286 17.73 -4.62 6.43
C LEU A 286 18.03 -3.96 5.09
N ALA A 287 18.17 -2.62 5.08
CA ALA A 287 18.43 -1.86 3.87
C ALA A 287 19.85 -2.10 3.32
N ASP A 288 20.85 -1.96 4.19
CA ASP A 288 22.26 -1.91 3.78
C ASP A 288 23.13 -2.79 4.71
N PRO A 289 22.84 -4.09 4.87
CA PRO A 289 23.64 -4.92 5.77
C PRO A 289 25.03 -5.18 5.19
N VAL A 290 26.05 -5.22 6.05
CA VAL A 290 27.44 -5.48 5.63
C VAL A 290 27.59 -6.92 5.15
N GLY A 291 28.24 -7.13 4.01
CA GLY A 291 28.58 -8.47 3.51
C GLY A 291 27.64 -9.02 2.42
N VAL A 292 26.66 -8.23 1.98
CA VAL A 292 25.91 -8.46 0.74
C VAL A 292 26.23 -7.37 -0.30
N PRO A 293 25.91 -7.57 -1.60
CA PRO A 293 26.11 -6.54 -2.62
C PRO A 293 25.27 -5.30 -2.41
N ASP A 294 25.79 -4.15 -2.83
CA ASP A 294 25.04 -2.90 -2.91
C ASP A 294 24.09 -2.91 -4.12
N LEU A 295 22.79 -2.86 -3.83
CA LEU A 295 21.72 -2.80 -4.84
C LEU A 295 21.12 -1.39 -4.99
N SER A 296 21.67 -0.39 -4.30
CA SER A 296 21.21 1.00 -4.37
C SER A 296 21.39 1.62 -5.77
N GLY A 297 20.73 2.75 -5.99
CA GLY A 297 20.82 3.53 -7.24
C GLY A 297 19.72 3.22 -8.26
N PHE A 298 18.82 2.27 -7.98
CA PHE A 298 17.61 2.10 -8.76
C PHE A 298 16.54 3.12 -8.35
N ALA A 299 15.82 3.66 -9.33
CA ALA A 299 14.72 4.59 -9.11
C ALA A 299 13.57 4.28 -10.07
N PHE A 300 12.34 4.54 -9.62
CA PHE A 300 11.14 4.40 -10.41
C PHE A 300 10.16 5.54 -10.11
N GLY A 301 9.57 6.12 -11.16
CA GLY A 301 8.64 7.25 -11.01
C GLY A 301 9.26 8.48 -10.34
N GLY A 302 10.57 8.69 -10.49
CA GLY A 302 11.32 9.78 -9.84
C GLY A 302 11.67 9.52 -8.37
N GLU A 303 11.37 8.34 -7.83
CA GLU A 303 11.64 7.98 -6.43
C GLU A 303 12.67 6.86 -6.34
N SER A 304 13.59 6.97 -5.38
CA SER A 304 14.55 5.90 -5.10
C SER A 304 13.85 4.63 -4.63
N VAL A 305 14.31 3.49 -5.13
CA VAL A 305 13.84 2.17 -4.70
C VAL A 305 14.78 1.63 -3.64
N ARG A 306 14.24 1.26 -2.49
CA ARG A 306 15.00 0.68 -1.39
C ARG A 306 14.98 -0.84 -1.46
N TRP A 307 16.15 -1.46 -1.45
CA TRP A 307 16.27 -2.91 -1.36
C TRP A 307 16.29 -3.32 0.09
N LEU A 308 15.41 -4.24 0.50
CA LEU A 308 15.39 -4.80 1.85
C LEU A 308 15.89 -6.25 1.78
N TRP A 309 17.05 -6.49 2.34
CA TRP A 309 17.63 -7.82 2.53
C TRP A 309 16.91 -8.54 3.65
N LEU A 310 16.37 -9.72 3.34
CA LEU A 310 15.70 -10.59 4.28
C LEU A 310 16.71 -11.55 4.89
N LEU A 311 17.01 -11.38 6.17
CA LEU A 311 17.89 -12.27 6.93
C LEU A 311 17.06 -13.20 7.81
N PRO A 312 17.21 -14.54 7.68
CA PRO A 312 16.50 -15.50 8.52
C PRO A 312 16.80 -15.33 10.00
N LEU A 313 15.76 -15.39 10.83
CA LEU A 313 15.82 -15.31 12.29
C LEU A 313 15.25 -16.57 12.93
N THR A 314 15.90 -17.04 13.98
CA THR A 314 15.35 -18.01 14.94
C THR A 314 14.23 -17.38 15.76
N ASP A 315 13.48 -18.23 16.46
CA ASP A 315 12.40 -17.80 17.35
C ASP A 315 12.89 -16.89 18.49
N THR A 316 14.06 -17.19 19.05
CA THR A 316 14.68 -16.40 20.12
C THR A 316 15.11 -15.03 19.62
N GLU A 317 15.67 -14.94 18.41
CA GLU A 317 16.03 -13.66 17.79
C GLU A 317 14.78 -12.82 17.49
N LEU A 318 13.70 -13.43 16.96
CA LEU A 318 12.45 -12.71 16.73
C LEU A 318 11.88 -12.08 18.01
N ARG A 319 11.86 -12.83 19.11
CA ARG A 319 11.46 -12.29 20.42
C ARG A 319 12.39 -11.18 20.89
N LEU A 320 13.70 -11.37 20.74
CA LEU A 320 14.69 -10.36 21.15
C LEU A 320 14.48 -9.04 20.39
N ALA A 321 14.23 -9.10 19.09
CA ALA A 321 13.93 -7.91 18.27
C ALA A 321 12.62 -7.24 18.69
N GLN A 322 11.60 -8.02 19.03
CA GLN A 322 10.32 -7.52 19.49
C GLN A 322 10.44 -6.81 20.85
N ASP A 323 11.25 -7.35 21.77
CA ASP A 323 11.37 -6.84 23.14
C ASP A 323 12.36 -5.67 23.26
N GLN A 324 13.45 -5.69 22.48
CA GLN A 324 14.58 -4.75 22.64
C GLN A 324 14.85 -3.89 21.40
N GLY A 325 14.06 -4.05 20.34
CA GLY A 325 14.29 -3.39 19.06
C GLY A 325 15.30 -4.14 18.18
N HIS A 326 15.26 -3.82 16.89
CA HIS A 326 16.03 -4.53 15.87
C HIS A 326 17.55 -4.29 15.96
N GLN A 327 17.97 -3.16 16.57
CA GLN A 327 19.37 -2.75 16.65
C GLN A 327 20.23 -3.80 17.37
N VAL A 328 19.67 -4.44 18.40
CA VAL A 328 20.35 -5.51 19.16
C VAL A 328 20.74 -6.69 18.26
N LEU A 329 19.98 -6.93 17.20
CA LEU A 329 20.30 -7.96 16.21
C LEU A 329 21.18 -7.45 15.09
N SER A 330 20.91 -6.27 14.51
CA SER A 330 21.65 -5.77 13.35
C SER A 330 23.15 -5.64 13.61
N ASP A 331 23.55 -5.32 14.84
CA ASP A 331 24.96 -5.18 15.22
C ASP A 331 25.66 -6.54 15.42
N ARG A 332 24.88 -7.61 15.62
CA ARG A 332 25.38 -8.96 15.97
C ARG A 332 25.19 -9.98 14.86
N LEU A 333 24.28 -9.72 13.91
CA LEU A 333 23.98 -10.62 12.81
C LEU A 333 25.12 -10.60 11.79
N ALA A 334 25.99 -11.60 11.88
CA ALA A 334 26.93 -11.89 10.81
C ALA A 334 26.17 -12.44 9.60
N VAL A 335 25.90 -11.59 8.60
CA VAL A 335 25.20 -11.93 7.35
C VAL A 335 25.71 -13.24 6.74
N GLN A 336 27.02 -13.47 6.72
CA GLN A 336 27.61 -14.69 6.15
C GLN A 336 27.13 -15.98 6.82
N SER A 337 26.75 -15.93 8.09
CA SER A 337 26.16 -17.06 8.83
C SER A 337 24.66 -17.23 8.61
N ARG A 338 24.06 -16.45 7.72
CA ARG A 338 22.63 -16.46 7.35
C ARG A 338 22.40 -16.77 5.86
N ILE A 339 23.48 -16.98 5.10
CA ILE A 339 23.48 -17.25 3.66
C ILE A 339 23.66 -18.76 3.39
#